data_AF-A0A350YGC2-F1
#
_entry.id   AF-A0A350YGC2-F1
#
_cell.length_a   1.000
_cell.length_b   1.000
_cell.length_c   1.000
_cell.angle_alpha   90.00
_cell.angle_beta   90.00
_cell.angle_gamma   90.00
#
_symmetry.space_group_name_H-M   'P 1'
#
loop_
_entity.id
_entity.type
_entity.pdbx_description
1 polymer ?
#
loop_
_entity_poly.entity_id
_entity_poly.type
_entity_poly.pdbx_seq_one_letter_code
_entity_poly.pdbx_strand_id
1 'polypeptide(L)' 'MSERKKCPICQRPTLPAFAPFCSKRCADVDLGNWFGEGYKMPVDDMPSSDDFSEQ' A
#
# COMPACT_ATOMS: atom_id res chain seq x y z
N MET A 1 -3.14 -19.50 -0.03
CA MET A 1 -4.48 -19.17 -0.53
C MET A 1 -4.34 -18.06 -1.56
N SER A 2 -4.47 -18.37 -2.85
CA SER A 2 -4.38 -17.34 -3.89
C SER A 2 -5.73 -16.64 -3.99
N GLU A 3 -5.88 -15.61 -3.16
CA GLU A 3 -7.01 -14.68 -3.10
C GLU A 3 -7.37 -14.22 -4.52
N ARG A 4 -8.66 -14.25 -4.87
CA ARG A 4 -9.11 -13.78 -6.18
C ARG A 4 -8.64 -12.34 -6.36
N LYS A 5 -7.78 -12.09 -7.35
CA LYS A 5 -7.15 -10.78 -7.60
C LYS A 5 -8.24 -9.73 -7.85
N LYS A 6 -8.58 -8.99 -6.79
CA LYS A 6 -9.44 -7.80 -6.82
C LYS A 6 -8.54 -6.58 -6.86
N CYS A 7 -9.01 -5.52 -7.53
CA CYS A 7 -8.30 -4.26 -7.57
C CYS A 7 -8.17 -3.70 -6.13
N PRO A 8 -6.96 -3.39 -5.64
CA PRO A 8 -6.78 -2.89 -4.27
C PRO A 8 -7.44 -1.52 -4.05
N ILE A 9 -7.65 -0.74 -5.11
CA ILE A 9 -8.23 0.61 -5.05
C ILE A 9 -9.76 0.61 -5.00
N CYS A 10 -10.43 -0.30 -5.72
CA CYS A 10 -11.89 -0.26 -5.87
C CYS A 10 -12.61 -1.62 -5.83
N GLN A 11 -11.87 -2.71 -5.54
CA GLN A 11 -12.39 -4.06 -5.34
C GLN A 11 -13.08 -4.72 -6.56
N ARG A 12 -13.02 -4.09 -7.73
CA ARG A 12 -13.47 -4.65 -9.01
C ARG A 12 -12.55 -5.79 -9.49
N PRO A 13 -13.03 -6.71 -10.35
CA PRO A 13 -12.17 -7.72 -10.96
C PRO A 13 -10.99 -7.07 -11.70
N THR A 14 -9.78 -7.59 -11.47
CA THR A 14 -8.58 -7.10 -12.16
C THR A 14 -8.62 -7.44 -13.64
N LEU A 15 -8.13 -6.54 -14.48
CA LEU A 15 -7.91 -6.81 -15.90
C LEU A 15 -6.46 -7.25 -16.09
N PRO A 16 -6.17 -8.30 -16.89
CA PRO A 16 -4.80 -8.79 -17.10
C PRO A 16 -3.85 -7.70 -17.61
N ALA A 17 -4.33 -6.80 -18.46
CA ALA A 17 -3.54 -5.69 -19.00
C ALA A 17 -3.16 -4.63 -17.96
N PHE A 18 -3.89 -4.56 -16.83
CA PHE A 18 -3.69 -3.57 -15.78
C PHE A 18 -3.39 -4.20 -14.41
N ALA A 19 -3.14 -5.51 -14.35
CA ALA A 19 -2.94 -6.22 -13.08
C ALA A 19 -1.77 -5.58 -12.29
N PRO A 20 -1.93 -5.31 -10.99
CA PRO A 20 -2.98 -5.77 -10.07
C PRO A 20 -4.27 -4.93 -10.00
N PHE A 21 -4.51 -4.02 -10.94
CA PHE A 21 -5.66 -3.10 -10.97
C PHE A 21 -6.73 -3.49 -12.01
N CYS A 22 -7.86 -2.80 -11.97
CA CYS A 22 -8.93 -2.96 -12.97
C CYS A 22 -8.83 -1.97 -14.15
N SER A 23 -8.01 -0.92 -14.06
CA SER A 23 -7.85 0.09 -15.11
C SER A 23 -6.65 1.01 -14.87
N LYS A 24 -6.22 1.75 -15.90
CA LYS A 24 -5.22 2.84 -15.78
C LYS A 24 -5.57 3.84 -14.67
N ARG A 25 -6.85 4.23 -14.55
CA ARG A 25 -7.29 5.20 -13.54
C ARG A 25 -6.97 4.75 -12.11
N CYS A 26 -7.15 3.47 -11.80
CA CYS A 26 -6.81 2.93 -10.49
C CYS A 26 -5.30 2.87 -10.26
N ALA A 27 -4.51 2.56 -11.29
CA ALA A 27 -3.05 2.61 -11.21
C ALA A 27 -2.55 4.04 -10.94
N ASP A 28 -3.14 5.05 -11.60
CA ASP A 28 -2.79 6.46 -11.36
C ASP A 28 -3.16 6.93 -9.94
N VAL A 29 -4.26 6.40 -9.37
CA VAL A 29 -4.66 6.70 -7.98
C VAL A 29 -3.71 6.07 -6.98
N ASP A 30 -3.34 4.81 -7.18
CA ASP A 30 -2.32 4.13 -6.36
C ASP A 30 -1.02 4.95 -6.37
N LEU A 31 -0.56 5.34 -7.56
CA LEU A 31 0.62 6.20 -7.72
C LEU A 31 0.49 7.53 -6.96
N GLY A 32 -0.70 8.15 -6.96
CA GLY A 32 -0.97 9.34 -6.16
C GLY A 32 -0.84 9.10 -4.65
N ASN A 33 -1.30 7.96 -4.15
CA ASN A 33 -1.14 7.57 -2.74
C ASN A 33 0.34 7.36 -2.38
N TRP A 34 1.15 6.85 -3.31
CA TRP A 34 2.60 6.71 -3.13
C TRP A 34 3.29 8.06 -2.97
N PHE A 35 2.97 9.02 -3.82
CA PHE A 35 3.54 10.36 -3.74
C PHE A 35 2.99 11.19 -2.57
N GLY A 36 1.77 10.92 -2.12
CA GLY A 36 1.08 11.67 -1.09
C GLY A 36 1.27 11.16 0.34
N GLU A 37 2.29 10.32 0.61
CA GLU A 37 2.53 9.70 1.94
C GLU A 37 1.33 8.87 2.46
N GLY A 38 0.49 8.36 1.55
CA GLY A 38 -0.71 7.61 1.90
C GLY A 38 -0.42 6.21 2.46
N TYR A 39 0.77 5.66 2.18
CA TYR A 39 1.24 4.40 2.76
C TYR A 39 2.06 4.69 4.00
N LYS A 40 1.40 4.71 5.17
CA LYS A 40 2.06 4.82 6.47
C LYS A 40 2.26 3.42 7.04
N MET A 41 3.47 3.16 7.52
CA MET A 41 3.72 2.00 8.36
C MET A 41 3.10 2.28 9.74
N PRO A 42 2.26 1.39 10.28
CA PRO A 42 1.82 1.53 11.66
C PRO A 42 3.05 1.47 12.55
N VAL A 43 3.24 2.50 13.38
CA VAL A 43 4.17 2.40 14.50
C VAL A 43 3.47 1.59 15.56
N ASP A 44 4.06 0.48 15.96
CA ASP A 44 3.67 -0.19 17.20
C ASP A 44 4.07 0.77 18.32
N ASP A 45 3.13 1.14 19.20
CA ASP A 45 3.40 1.89 20.42
C ASP A 45 4.23 1.02 21.39
N MET A 46 5.40 0.51 20.97
CA MET A 46 6.40 0.03 21.91
C MET A 46 6.97 1.25 22.62
N PRO A 47 7.14 1.22 23.96
CA PRO A 47 7.83 2.30 24.66
C PRO A 47 9.18 2.51 23.98
N SER A 48 9.42 3.74 23.55
CA SER A 48 10.64 4.15 22.86
C SER A 48 11.86 3.72 23.69
N SER A 49 12.56 2.69 23.21
CA SER A 49 13.93 2.41 23.66
C SER A 49 14.85 3.49 23.07
N ASP A 50 14.75 4.70 23.59
CA ASP A 50 15.84 5.68 23.54
C ASP A 50 16.94 5.18 24.49
N ASP A 51 17.65 4.15 24.05
CA ASP A 51 18.97 3.75 24.56
C ASP A 51 19.90 3.61 23.35
N PHE A 52 20.10 4.71 22.62
CA PHE A 52 21.36 4.90 21.91
C PHE A 52 22.37 5.38 22.96
N SER A 53 22.90 4.43 23.74
CA SER A 53 24.08 4.65 24.57
C SER A 53 25.21 5.20 23.70
N GLU A 54 25.66 6.42 24.02
CA GLU A 54 26.96 6.94 23.57
C GLU A 54 28.06 5.95 23.98
N GLN A 55 28.83 5.46 23.01
CA GLN A 55 30.20 5.03 23.22
C GLN A 55 31.06 5.40 22.02
#